data_AF-A0A2V9N1L6-F1
#
_entry.id   AF-A0A2V9N1L6-F1
#
_cell.length_a   1.000
_cell.length_b   1.000
_cell.length_c   1.000
_cell.angle_alpha   90.00
_cell.angle_beta   90.00
_cell.angle_gamma   90.00
#
_symmetry.space_group_name_H-M   'P 1'
#
loop_
_entity.id
_entity.type
_entity.pdbx_description
1 polymer ?
#
loop_
_entity_poly.entity_id
_entity_poly.type
_entity_poly.pdbx_seq_one_letter_code
_entity_poly.pdbx_strand_id
1 'polypeptide(L)'
;MLLTGKGGRPPGLPKTGGRKKGTPNKATQTVAEKLDALGCDPFEGMARIAMNEKNPIEVRARCYSELAQYIQAKRKAIEASIEGIPVINVNTNLEKSGAVDGGAKPQPESAVAAGEGI
;
A
#
# COMPACT_ATOMS: atom_id res chain seq x y z
N MET A 1 25.60 14.21 -55.20
CA MET A 1 24.83 14.69 -54.03
C MET A 1 24.58 13.52 -53.09
N LEU A 2 25.09 13.60 -51.86
CA LEU A 2 24.97 12.55 -50.84
C LEU A 2 23.51 12.42 -50.36
N LEU A 3 22.90 11.26 -50.56
CA LEU A 3 21.64 10.88 -49.92
C LEU A 3 21.94 10.38 -48.50
N THR A 4 21.90 11.28 -47.53
CA THR A 4 22.06 10.92 -46.12
C THR A 4 20.73 10.37 -45.59
N GLY A 5 20.73 9.08 -45.25
CA GLY A 5 19.59 8.38 -44.68
C GLY A 5 19.27 8.88 -43.27
N LYS A 6 18.27 9.76 -43.15
CA LYS A 6 17.49 9.92 -41.93
C LYS A 6 16.10 9.36 -42.24
N GLY A 7 15.86 8.11 -41.84
CA GLY A 7 14.63 7.35 -42.08
C GLY A 7 13.42 7.93 -41.34
N GLY A 8 13.00 9.14 -41.74
CA GLY A 8 11.82 9.83 -41.24
C GLY A 8 10.96 10.29 -42.41
N ARG A 9 9.64 10.28 -42.20
CA ARG A 9 8.69 10.75 -43.21
C ARG A 9 8.89 12.26 -43.45
N PRO A 10 8.88 12.73 -44.71
CA PRO A 10 9.13 14.14 -45.03
C PRO A 10 8.14 15.07 -44.31
N PRO A 11 8.60 16.26 -43.86
CA PRO A 11 7.76 17.25 -43.20
C PRO A 11 6.69 17.79 -44.18
N GLY A 12 5.47 17.98 -43.70
CA GLY A 12 4.36 18.55 -44.50
C GLY A 12 3.31 17.54 -45.00
N LEU A 13 3.53 16.23 -44.85
CA LEU A 13 2.56 15.22 -45.26
C LEU A 13 1.70 14.76 -44.06
N PRO A 14 0.34 14.75 -44.14
CA PRO A 14 -0.53 14.40 -43.01
C PRO A 14 -0.27 12.98 -42.54
N LYS A 15 -0.14 12.71 -41.23
CA LYS A 15 0.18 11.36 -40.67
C LYS A 15 -0.73 10.28 -41.28
N THR A 16 -0.21 9.43 -42.16
CA THR A 16 -0.97 8.32 -42.79
C THR A 16 -0.96 7.03 -41.97
N GLY A 17 -0.33 7.02 -40.79
CA GLY A 17 -0.17 5.82 -39.98
C GLY A 17 -0.01 6.14 -38.49
N GLY A 18 -0.55 5.25 -37.66
CA GLY A 18 -0.56 5.34 -36.20
C GLY A 18 -1.87 4.83 -35.61
N ARG A 19 -1.87 4.39 -34.34
CA ARG A 19 -3.12 4.11 -33.61
C ARG A 19 -3.91 5.41 -33.47
N LYS A 20 -5.21 5.38 -33.78
CA LYS A 20 -6.09 6.53 -33.46
C LYS A 20 -6.11 6.72 -31.94
N LYS A 21 -5.97 7.97 -31.50
CA LYS A 21 -6.02 8.31 -30.08
C LYS A 21 -7.41 7.91 -29.54
N GLY A 22 -7.42 7.12 -28.47
CA GLY A 22 -8.65 6.60 -27.86
C GLY A 22 -9.10 5.22 -28.36
N THR A 23 -8.43 4.60 -29.35
CA THR A 23 -8.73 3.21 -29.69
C THR A 23 -8.28 2.29 -28.54
N PRO A 24 -9.19 1.50 -27.94
CA PRO A 24 -8.86 0.57 -26.86
C PRO A 24 -7.73 -0.39 -27.26
N ASN A 25 -7.06 -0.97 -26.27
CA ASN A 25 -6.09 -2.00 -26.58
C ASN A 25 -6.81 -3.24 -27.14
N LYS A 26 -6.40 -3.76 -28.30
CA LYS A 26 -7.05 -4.94 -28.90
C LYS A 26 -7.09 -6.12 -27.91
N ALA A 27 -6.04 -6.26 -27.09
CA ALA A 27 -5.97 -7.28 -26.05
C ALA A 27 -6.99 -7.08 -24.92
N THR A 28 -7.27 -5.85 -24.50
CA THR A 28 -8.30 -5.60 -23.47
C THR A 28 -9.70 -5.77 -24.04
N GLN A 29 -9.89 -5.42 -25.32
CA GLN A 29 -11.15 -5.58 -26.02
C GLN A 29 -11.53 -7.06 -26.18
N THR A 30 -10.59 -7.93 -26.57
CA THR A 30 -10.87 -9.37 -26.69
C THR A 30 -11.18 -10.05 -25.36
N VAL A 31 -10.65 -9.54 -24.23
CA VAL A 31 -11.02 -10.06 -22.90
C VAL A 31 -12.44 -9.63 -22.54
N ALA A 32 -12.81 -8.37 -22.78
CA ALA A 32 -14.17 -7.88 -22.55
C ALA A 32 -15.19 -8.67 -23.38
N GLU A 33 -14.93 -8.85 -24.68
CA GLU A 33 -15.79 -9.63 -25.57
C GLU A 33 -15.97 -11.09 -25.11
N LYS A 34 -14.92 -11.72 -24.58
CA LYS A 34 -15.01 -13.08 -24.02
C LYS A 34 -15.82 -13.13 -22.74
N LEU A 35 -15.68 -12.13 -21.87
CA LEU A 35 -16.47 -12.04 -20.63
C LEU A 35 -17.95 -11.81 -20.96
N ASP A 36 -18.24 -10.93 -21.91
CA ASP A 36 -19.59 -10.65 -22.40
C ASP A 36 -20.22 -11.91 -23.03
N ALA A 37 -19.45 -12.66 -23.84
CA ALA A 37 -19.92 -13.92 -24.42
C ALA A 37 -20.24 -15.00 -23.37
N LEU A 38 -19.60 -14.93 -22.20
CA LEU A 38 -19.88 -15.79 -21.06
C LEU A 38 -21.01 -15.24 -20.15
N GLY A 39 -21.54 -14.05 -20.44
CA GLY A 39 -22.50 -13.36 -19.57
C GLY A 39 -21.92 -13.05 -18.19
N CYS A 40 -20.60 -12.94 -18.09
CA CYS A 40 -19.89 -12.76 -16.83
C CYS A 40 -19.62 -11.27 -16.60
N ASP A 41 -20.35 -10.66 -15.67
CA ASP A 41 -19.98 -9.35 -15.13
C ASP A 41 -19.05 -9.54 -13.92
N PRO A 42 -17.76 -9.15 -14.02
CA PRO A 42 -16.82 -9.28 -12.92
C PRO A 42 -17.20 -8.46 -11.69
N PHE A 43 -17.85 -7.29 -11.86
CA PHE A 43 -18.26 -6.45 -10.74
C PHE A 43 -19.40 -7.10 -9.98
N GLU A 44 -20.40 -7.60 -10.70
CA GLU A 44 -21.51 -8.34 -10.10
C GLU A 44 -21.02 -9.61 -9.39
N GLY A 45 -20.15 -10.38 -10.05
CA GLY A 45 -19.55 -11.60 -9.48
C GLY A 45 -18.82 -11.31 -8.17
N MET A 46 -17.99 -10.27 -8.14
CA MET A 46 -17.29 -9.85 -6.92
C MET A 46 -18.25 -9.38 -5.83
N ALA A 47 -19.30 -8.62 -6.17
CA ALA A 47 -20.30 -8.17 -5.21
C ALA A 47 -21.03 -9.36 -4.55
N ARG A 48 -21.45 -10.35 -5.36
CA ARG A 48 -22.09 -11.57 -4.86
C ARG A 48 -21.17 -12.37 -3.93
N ILE A 49 -19.88 -12.47 -4.25
CA ILE A 49 -18.88 -13.15 -3.39
C ILE A 49 -18.69 -12.40 -2.06
N ALA A 50 -18.63 -11.07 -2.11
CA ALA A 50 -18.44 -10.22 -0.93
C ALA A 50 -19.64 -10.26 0.04
N MET A 51 -20.85 -10.32 -0.51
CA MET A 51 -22.11 -10.36 0.26
C MET A 51 -22.38 -11.73 0.90
N ASN A 52 -21.85 -12.82 0.33
CA ASN A 52 -22.09 -14.16 0.87
C ASN A 52 -21.30 -14.40 2.18
N GLU A 53 -22.03 -14.49 3.30
CA GLU A 53 -21.48 -14.69 4.64
C GLU A 53 -20.80 -16.05 4.86
N LYS A 54 -21.09 -17.04 4.01
CA LYS A 54 -20.44 -18.36 4.07
C LYS A 54 -18.99 -18.33 3.60
N ASN A 55 -18.62 -17.30 2.85
CA ASN A 55 -17.25 -17.14 2.39
C ASN A 55 -16.35 -16.66 3.53
N PRO A 56 -15.08 -17.07 3.56
CA PRO A 56 -14.11 -16.56 4.52
C PRO A 56 -14.07 -15.03 4.51
N ILE A 57 -13.93 -14.43 5.70
CA ILE A 57 -13.91 -12.97 5.86
C ILE A 57 -12.83 -12.30 5.01
N GLU A 58 -11.68 -12.96 4.83
CA GLU A 58 -10.56 -12.49 4.02
C GLU A 58 -10.95 -12.30 2.55
N VAL A 59 -11.67 -13.27 1.98
CA VAL A 59 -12.13 -13.21 0.58
C VAL A 59 -13.12 -12.07 0.41
N ARG A 60 -14.07 -11.94 1.36
CA ARG A 60 -15.06 -10.88 1.36
C ARG A 60 -14.41 -9.50 1.48
N ALA A 61 -13.48 -9.34 2.41
CA ALA A 61 -12.73 -8.10 2.63
C ALA A 61 -11.93 -7.70 1.38
N ARG A 62 -11.27 -8.67 0.73
CA ARG A 62 -10.54 -8.43 -0.52
C ARG A 62 -11.48 -7.92 -1.62
N CYS A 63 -12.62 -8.58 -1.84
CA CYS A 63 -13.61 -8.12 -2.82
C CYS A 63 -14.11 -6.70 -2.53
N TYR A 64 -14.44 -6.39 -1.26
CA TYR A 64 -14.83 -5.04 -0.87
C TYR A 64 -13.72 -4.00 -1.08
N SER A 65 -12.46 -4.34 -0.77
CA SER A 65 -11.34 -3.43 -0.96
C SER A 65 -11.09 -3.07 -2.42
N GLU A 66 -11.30 -4.01 -3.35
CA GLU A 66 -11.17 -3.75 -4.78
C GLU A 66 -12.34 -2.93 -5.30
N LEU A 67 -13.58 -3.26 -4.90
CA LEU A 67 -14.78 -2.50 -5.29
C LEU A 67 -14.74 -1.06 -4.77
N ALA A 68 -14.27 -0.84 -3.54
CA ALA A 68 -14.16 0.49 -2.94
C ALA A 68 -13.28 1.45 -3.74
N GLN A 69 -12.28 0.93 -4.47
CA GLN A 69 -11.39 1.75 -5.31
C GLN A 69 -12.11 2.41 -6.49
N TYR A 70 -13.26 1.88 -6.92
CA TYR A 70 -14.05 2.39 -8.04
C TYR A 70 -15.18 3.32 -7.61
N ILE A 71 -15.58 3.29 -6.33
CA ILE A 71 -16.64 4.14 -5.78
C ILE A 71 -16.14 5.57 -5.53
N GLN A 72 -14.89 5.71 -5.09
CA GLN A 72 -14.31 7.00 -4.75
C GLN A 72 -12.99 7.24 -5.50
N ALA A 73 -12.80 8.47 -5.97
CA ALA A 73 -11.54 8.87 -6.55
C ALA A 73 -10.41 8.69 -5.51
N LYS A 74 -9.39 7.90 -5.85
CA LYS A 74 -8.18 7.80 -5.02
C LYS A 74 -7.63 9.22 -4.84
N ARG A 75 -7.54 9.67 -3.59
CA ARG A 75 -7.00 10.99 -3.26
C ARG A 75 -5.59 11.08 -3.83
N LYS A 76 -5.31 12.15 -4.57
CA LYS A 76 -3.95 12.44 -5.02
C LYS A 76 -3.06 12.60 -3.78
N ALA A 77 -1.86 12.04 -3.82
CA ALA A 77 -0.87 12.34 -2.81
C ALA A 77 -0.59 13.84 -2.86
N ILE A 78 -0.82 14.52 -1.74
CA ILE A 78 -0.40 15.90 -1.54
C ILE A 78 0.94 15.80 -0.82
N GLU A 79 1.98 16.36 -1.41
CA GLU A 79 3.25 16.55 -0.72
C GLU A 79 3.03 17.62 0.36
N ALA A 80 2.94 17.19 1.61
CA ALA A 80 2.95 18.11 2.73
C ALA A 80 4.40 18.58 2.92
N SER A 81 4.71 19.79 2.44
CA SER A 81 5.92 20.49 2.87
C SER A 81 5.73 20.86 4.34
N ILE A 82 6.44 20.18 5.23
CA ILE A 82 6.52 20.58 6.64
C ILE A 82 7.57 21.71 6.69
N GLU A 83 7.14 22.92 6.34
CA GLU A 83 7.95 24.11 6.54
C GLU A 83 7.77 24.60 7.98
N GLY A 84 8.85 24.47 8.75
CA GLY A 84 8.91 24.94 10.13
C GLY A 84 8.36 23.93 11.12
N ILE A 85 9.15 22.89 11.42
CA ILE A 85 9.02 22.24 12.72
C ILE A 85 9.53 23.27 13.75
N PRO A 86 8.67 23.88 14.60
CA PRO A 86 9.22 24.65 15.70
C PRO A 86 9.99 23.67 16.57
N VAL A 87 11.26 23.95 16.82
CA VAL A 87 12.04 23.19 17.80
C VAL A 87 11.42 23.48 19.16
N ILE A 88 10.60 22.55 19.66
CA ILE A 88 10.02 22.63 20.99
C ILE A 88 11.08 22.08 21.95
N ASN A 89 11.83 22.97 22.61
CA ASN A 89 12.71 22.58 23.70
C ASN A 89 11.85 22.22 24.92
N VAL A 90 11.71 20.92 25.18
CA VAL A 90 11.05 20.43 26.40
C VAL A 90 12.05 20.50 27.54
N ASN A 91 11.93 21.52 28.39
CA ASN A 91 12.67 21.57 29.65
C ASN A 91 11.95 20.71 30.68
N THR A 92 12.37 19.46 30.86
CA THR A 92 11.94 18.66 32.01
C THR A 92 12.68 19.19 33.25
N ASN A 93 12.03 20.06 34.02
CA ASN A 93 12.46 20.34 35.40
C ASN A 93 12.20 19.09 36.25
N LEU A 94 13.15 18.15 36.21
CA LEU A 94 13.23 17.08 37.19
C LEU A 94 14.04 17.63 38.37
N GLU A 95 13.38 18.47 39.18
CA GLU A 95 13.95 18.88 40.45
C GLU A 95 14.09 17.64 41.34
N LYS A 96 15.34 17.38 41.74
CA LYS A 96 15.70 16.37 42.73
C LYS A 96 14.88 16.56 44.00
N SER A 97 13.85 15.75 44.20
CA SER A 97 13.36 15.49 45.55
C SER A 97 14.33 14.53 46.23
N GLY A 98 15.19 15.09 47.08
CA GLY A 98 15.70 14.46 48.29
C GLY A 98 16.52 13.18 48.13
N ALA A 99 17.82 13.31 48.39
CA ALA A 99 18.62 12.19 48.84
C ALA A 99 17.95 11.51 50.05
N VAL A 100 17.69 10.21 49.95
CA VAL A 100 17.75 9.30 51.09
C VAL A 100 18.72 8.20 50.72
N ASP A 101 19.86 8.28 51.37
CA ASP A 101 20.90 7.28 51.50
C ASP A 101 20.29 5.96 52.01
N GLY A 102 20.56 4.87 51.30
CA GLY A 102 20.02 3.55 51.62
C GLY A 102 20.70 2.47 50.78
N GLY A 103 21.95 2.18 51.13
CA GLY A 103 22.79 1.20 50.43
C GLY A 103 22.14 -0.18 50.33
N ALA A 104 21.88 -0.62 49.10
CA ALA A 104 21.66 -2.03 48.79
C ALA A 104 22.98 -2.64 48.31
N LYS A 105 23.73 -3.21 49.25
CA LYS A 105 24.86 -4.09 48.99
C LYS A 105 24.38 -5.27 48.13
N PRO A 106 25.10 -5.69 47.07
CA PRO A 106 24.78 -6.92 46.36
C PRO A 106 24.91 -8.08 47.35
N GLN A 107 23.83 -8.84 47.54
CA GLN A 107 23.90 -10.05 48.36
C GLN A 107 24.66 -11.12 47.56
N PRO A 108 25.76 -11.66 48.11
CA PRO A 108 26.45 -12.80 47.52
C PRO A 108 25.65 -14.07 47.74
N GLU A 109 25.70 -14.93 46.73
CA GLU A 109 25.47 -16.36 46.81
C GLU A 109 26.01 -16.98 48.12
N SER A 110 25.15 -17.70 48.85
CA SER A 110 25.61 -18.66 49.83
C SER A 110 24.69 -19.89 49.87
N ALA A 111 25.32 -21.02 49.62
CA ALA A 111 24.79 -22.35 49.82
C ALA A 111 24.47 -22.61 51.29
N VAL A 112 23.37 -23.32 51.56
CA VAL A 112 23.30 -24.24 52.70
C VAL A 112 22.33 -25.38 52.39
N ALA A 113 22.76 -26.55 52.84
CA ALA A 113 22.33 -27.88 52.45
C ALA A 113 21.25 -28.49 53.35
N ALA A 114 20.74 -29.62 52.85
CA ALA A 114 20.42 -30.87 53.55
C ALA A 114 19.07 -31.04 54.29
N GLY A 115 18.52 -32.23 54.03
CA GLY A 115 17.55 -32.98 54.84
C GLY A 115 16.12 -32.90 54.32
N GLU A 116 15.35 -33.97 54.11
CA GLU A 116 15.52 -35.42 54.23
C GLU A 116 14.19 -35.99 53.66
N GLY A 117 14.20 -37.16 53.01
CA GLY A 117 12.94 -37.77 52.56
C GLY A 117 13.06 -38.92 51.58
N ILE A 118 13.31 -40.10 52.16
CA ILE A 118 13.21 -41.48 51.61
C ILE A 118 14.42 -41.97 50.81
#